data_AF-A0A966STV3-F1
#
_entry.id   AF-A0A966STV3-F1
#
_cell.length_a   1.000
_cell.length_b   1.000
_cell.length_c   1.000
_cell.angle_alpha   90.00
_cell.angle_beta   90.00
_cell.angle_gamma   90.00
#
_symmetry.space_group_name_H-M   'P 1'
#
loop_
_entity.id
_entity.type
_entity.pdbx_description
1 polymer ?
#
loop_
_entity_poly.entity_id
_entity_poly.type
_entity_poly.pdbx_seq_one_letter_code
_entity_poly.pdbx_strand_id
1 'polypeptide(L)'
;AELCRVRYAWSGEFLDVSPLWTGRGGGQSKILGKKFVTIPAQPLRTGNGDSEPQVKFRGYRLVDKFPEFQYEVDGVSVRQRVRKGSAPESLELDFELTATNGDVWFVLPEVAGVSVSTSAGPLENGRLRVPGGKPVRFSVTLTAR
;
A
#
# COMPACT_ATOMS: atom_id res chain seq x y z
N ALA A 1 16.09 7.01 2.90
CA ALA A 1 15.10 6.18 3.62
C ALA A 1 14.49 5.21 2.62
N GLU A 2 14.33 3.94 3.00
CA GLU A 2 13.62 2.95 2.18
C GLU A 2 12.11 3.24 2.26
N LEU A 3 11.40 3.14 1.14
CA LEU A 3 9.94 3.29 1.10
C LEU A 3 9.33 1.89 0.93
N CYS A 4 8.67 1.37 1.97
CA CYS A 4 7.92 0.10 1.88
C CYS A 4 6.44 0.38 1.63
N ARG A 5 6.09 0.59 0.35
CA ARG A 5 4.74 0.95 -0.08
C ARG A 5 4.36 0.33 -1.41
N VAL A 6 3.05 0.16 -1.59
CA VAL A 6 2.47 0.01 -2.92
C VAL A 6 2.58 1.35 -3.65
N ARG A 7 3.11 1.32 -4.87
CA ARG A 7 3.32 2.54 -5.68
C ARG A 7 2.20 2.78 -6.67
N TYR A 8 1.69 1.72 -7.29
CA TYR A 8 0.61 1.79 -8.27
C TYR A 8 0.03 0.39 -8.51
N ALA A 9 -1.14 0.33 -9.12
CA ALA A 9 -1.67 -0.87 -9.76
C ALA A 9 -2.15 -0.54 -11.18
N TRP A 10 -2.09 -1.53 -12.06
CA TRP A 10 -2.43 -1.38 -13.48
C TRP A 10 -3.31 -2.54 -13.95
N SER A 11 -4.03 -2.31 -15.05
CA SER A 11 -4.89 -3.25 -15.73
C SER A 11 -4.50 -3.35 -17.21
N GLY A 12 -4.92 -4.44 -17.86
CA GLY A 12 -4.62 -4.68 -19.27
C GLY A 12 -3.26 -5.36 -19.47
N GLU A 13 -2.48 -4.83 -20.40
CA GLU A 13 -1.22 -5.44 -20.82
C GLU A 13 -0.19 -5.52 -19.68
N PHE A 14 0.64 -6.56 -19.71
CA PHE A 14 1.61 -6.84 -18.66
C PHE A 14 2.88 -5.97 -18.81
N LEU A 15 4.05 -6.54 -18.54
CA LEU A 15 5.33 -5.87 -18.63
C LEU A 15 6.02 -6.19 -19.96
N ASP A 16 6.58 -5.17 -20.59
CA ASP A 16 7.68 -5.37 -21.53
C ASP A 16 8.98 -5.54 -20.73
N VAL A 17 9.48 -6.77 -20.73
CA VAL A 17 10.72 -7.19 -20.08
C VAL A 17 11.87 -7.37 -21.07
N SER A 18 11.67 -7.11 -22.36
CA SER A 18 12.71 -7.22 -23.39
C SER A 18 13.99 -6.43 -23.03
N PRO A 19 13.89 -5.19 -22.48
CA PRO A 19 15.07 -4.43 -22.05
C PRO A 19 15.89 -5.07 -20.91
N LEU A 20 15.30 -5.99 -20.14
CA LEU A 20 16.01 -6.72 -19.09
C LEU A 20 16.88 -7.86 -19.65
N TRP A 21 16.52 -8.38 -20.82
CA TRP A 21 17.13 -9.58 -21.40
C TRP A 21 18.14 -9.28 -22.51
N THR A 22 18.18 -8.04 -22.99
CA THR A 22 19.18 -7.59 -23.97
C THR A 22 20.47 -7.10 -23.31
N GLY A 23 21.63 -7.49 -23.85
CA GLY A 23 22.94 -7.00 -23.40
C GLY A 23 23.40 -7.60 -22.06
N ARG A 24 23.93 -6.76 -21.16
CA ARG A 24 24.42 -7.17 -19.83
C ARG A 24 23.32 -7.17 -18.74
N GLY A 25 22.05 -7.05 -19.15
CA GLY A 25 20.96 -6.70 -18.23
C GLY A 25 21.07 -5.26 -17.71
N GLY A 26 20.01 -4.77 -17.07
CA GLY A 26 19.98 -3.44 -16.43
C GLY A 26 19.00 -2.42 -17.02
N GLY A 27 18.29 -2.76 -18.10
CA GLY A 27 17.15 -1.96 -18.57
C GLY A 27 15.99 -2.00 -17.56
N GLN A 28 15.12 -0.98 -17.55
CA GLN A 28 13.90 -1.00 -16.74
C GLN A 28 12.76 -1.65 -17.52
N SER A 29 12.00 -2.55 -16.87
CA SER A 29 10.76 -3.08 -17.44
C SER A 29 9.74 -1.96 -17.60
N LYS A 30 8.99 -1.97 -18.71
CA LYS A 30 7.93 -1.00 -18.97
C LYS A 30 6.56 -1.63 -18.70
N ILE A 31 5.70 -0.92 -17.98
CA ILE A 31 4.28 -1.28 -17.88
C ILE A 31 3.62 -0.89 -19.20
N LEU A 32 2.98 -1.85 -19.85
CA LEU A 32 2.24 -1.64 -21.10
C LEU A 32 0.77 -1.26 -20.81
N GLY A 33 0.19 -1.82 -19.76
CA GLY A 33 -1.18 -1.52 -19.35
C GLY A 33 -1.41 -0.14 -18.73
N LYS A 34 -2.68 0.16 -18.45
CA LYS A 34 -3.13 1.43 -17.87
C LYS A 34 -2.98 1.37 -16.35
N LYS A 35 -2.23 2.29 -15.76
CA LYS A 35 -2.24 2.50 -14.31
C LYS A 35 -3.59 3.09 -13.90
N PHE A 36 -4.36 2.36 -13.10
CA PHE A 36 -5.65 2.82 -12.60
C PHE A 36 -5.54 3.46 -11.21
N VAL A 37 -4.44 3.22 -10.49
CA VAL A 37 -4.13 3.92 -9.23
C VAL A 37 -2.63 4.17 -9.12
N THR A 38 -2.26 5.36 -8.63
CA THR A 38 -0.89 5.70 -8.23
C THR A 38 -0.93 6.29 -6.83
N ILE A 39 -0.20 5.67 -5.90
CA ILE A 39 -0.12 6.10 -4.50
C ILE A 39 1.10 7.02 -4.38
N PRO A 40 0.96 8.28 -3.93
CA PRO A 40 2.03 9.27 -4.04
C PRO A 40 3.15 9.09 -2.99
N ALA A 41 2.81 8.65 -1.78
CA ALA A 41 3.71 8.60 -0.63
C ALA A 41 3.55 7.31 0.19
N GLN A 42 4.30 7.18 1.29
CA GLN A 42 4.12 6.15 2.32
C GLN A 42 2.88 6.49 3.15
N PRO A 43 1.77 5.72 3.05
CA PRO A 43 0.52 6.16 3.67
C PRO A 43 0.42 5.82 5.15
N LEU A 44 1.12 4.79 5.63
CA LEU A 44 0.99 4.31 7.00
C LEU A 44 1.91 5.06 7.96
N ARG A 45 1.37 5.58 9.06
CA ARG A 45 2.10 6.27 10.14
C ARG A 45 1.63 5.76 11.51
N THR A 46 2.48 5.83 12.52
CA THR A 46 2.13 5.44 13.90
C THR A 46 2.40 6.57 14.89
N GLY A 47 1.55 6.70 15.92
CA GLY A 47 1.67 7.78 16.90
C GLY A 47 1.28 9.13 16.29
N ASN A 48 2.28 9.98 15.99
CA ASN A 48 2.04 11.29 15.40
C ASN A 48 1.76 11.16 13.88
N GLY A 49 0.51 11.40 13.49
CA GLY A 49 0.06 11.35 12.09
C GLY A 49 0.72 12.37 11.16
N ASP A 50 1.41 13.39 11.69
CA ASP A 50 2.11 14.42 10.88
C ASP A 50 3.58 14.10 10.63
N SER A 51 4.19 13.24 11.43
CA SER A 51 5.60 12.87 11.29
C SER A 51 5.83 11.90 10.13
N GLU A 52 6.94 12.07 9.42
CA GLU A 52 7.37 11.09 8.42
C GLU A 52 7.91 9.83 9.13
N PRO A 53 7.36 8.64 8.84
CA PRO A 53 7.72 7.43 9.57
C PRO A 53 9.10 6.89 9.17
N GLN A 54 9.77 6.21 10.11
CA GLN A 54 10.90 5.35 9.79
C GLN A 54 10.39 3.96 9.40
N VAL A 55 10.76 3.52 8.19
CA VAL A 55 10.29 2.25 7.62
C VAL A 55 11.46 1.29 7.44
N LYS A 56 11.26 0.03 7.84
CA LYS A 56 12.24 -1.04 7.65
C LYS A 56 11.60 -2.27 7.04
N PHE A 57 12.00 -2.62 5.82
CA PHE A 57 11.50 -3.82 5.16
C PHE A 57 12.05 -5.08 5.85
N ARG A 58 11.18 -6.09 6.06
CA ARG A 58 11.55 -7.36 6.71
C ARG A 58 11.39 -8.56 5.79
N GLY A 59 10.62 -8.45 4.72
CA GLY A 59 10.42 -9.51 3.75
C GLY A 59 8.97 -9.55 3.26
N TYR A 60 8.62 -10.62 2.58
CA TYR A 60 7.25 -10.88 2.16
C TYR A 60 7.00 -12.38 2.10
N ARG A 61 5.72 -12.75 2.11
CA ARG A 61 5.26 -14.12 1.81
C ARG A 61 4.07 -14.06 0.87
N LEU A 62 3.71 -15.22 0.31
CA LEU A 62 2.45 -15.37 -0.41
C LEU A 62 1.40 -15.96 0.53
N VAL A 63 0.21 -15.35 0.54
CA VAL A 63 -0.99 -15.83 1.23
C VAL A 63 -2.07 -15.94 0.18
N ASP A 64 -2.57 -17.15 -0.08
CA ASP A 64 -3.50 -17.45 -1.18
C ASP A 64 -3.06 -16.82 -2.52
N LYS A 65 -1.76 -16.94 -2.82
CA LYS A 65 -1.09 -16.38 -4.02
C LYS A 65 -0.99 -14.84 -4.07
N PHE A 66 -1.47 -14.13 -3.06
CA PHE A 66 -1.30 -12.67 -2.94
C PHE A 66 -0.11 -12.32 -2.04
N PRO A 67 0.67 -11.29 -2.38
CA PRO A 67 1.78 -10.86 -1.55
C PRO A 67 1.28 -10.24 -0.23
N GLU A 68 1.86 -10.70 0.86
CA GLU A 68 1.81 -10.06 2.16
C GLU A 68 3.22 -9.59 2.53
N PHE A 69 3.40 -8.28 2.55
CA PHE A 69 4.64 -7.63 2.91
C PHE A 69 4.75 -7.53 4.44
N GLN A 70 5.96 -7.73 4.94
CA GLN A 70 6.31 -7.61 6.34
C GLN A 70 7.33 -6.49 6.48
N TYR A 71 7.01 -5.49 7.30
CA TYR A 71 7.88 -4.34 7.55
C TYR A 71 7.60 -3.74 8.92
N GLU A 72 8.44 -2.81 9.35
CA GLU A 72 8.23 -2.01 10.55
C GLU A 72 7.95 -0.55 10.17
N VAL A 73 7.08 0.09 10.94
CA VAL A 73 6.82 1.53 10.94
C VAL A 73 7.08 2.04 12.34
N ASP A 74 8.13 2.85 12.52
CA ASP A 74 8.59 3.35 13.83
C ASP A 74 8.76 2.23 14.88
N GLY A 75 9.22 1.05 14.42
CA GLY A 75 9.41 -0.15 15.25
C GLY A 75 8.15 -0.99 15.47
N VAL A 76 6.96 -0.54 15.05
CA VAL A 76 5.73 -1.33 15.05
C VAL A 76 5.75 -2.30 13.87
N SER A 77 5.57 -3.59 14.14
CA SER A 77 5.49 -4.60 13.09
C SER A 77 4.19 -4.51 12.32
N VAL A 78 4.28 -4.51 11.00
CA VAL A 78 3.17 -4.41 10.05
C VAL A 78 3.20 -5.59 9.09
N ARG A 79 2.03 -6.21 8.91
CA ARG A 79 1.73 -7.06 7.77
C ARG A 79 0.78 -6.32 6.85
N GLN A 80 1.17 -6.18 5.59
CA GLN A 80 0.35 -5.55 4.55
C GLN A 80 0.07 -6.55 3.44
N ARG A 81 -1.18 -6.97 3.31
CA ARG A 81 -1.60 -7.83 2.19
C ARG A 81 -2.12 -6.95 1.05
N VAL A 82 -1.68 -7.25 -0.17
CA VAL A 82 -2.08 -6.52 -1.37
C VAL A 82 -2.85 -7.47 -2.28
N ARG A 83 -4.14 -7.18 -2.49
CA ARG A 83 -5.06 -8.04 -3.22
C ARG A 83 -5.76 -7.27 -4.34
N LYS A 84 -6.20 -8.00 -5.36
CA LYS A 84 -7.21 -7.48 -6.29
C LYS A 84 -8.52 -7.30 -5.51
N GLY A 85 -9.15 -6.13 -5.64
CA GLY A 85 -10.48 -5.90 -5.05
C GLY A 85 -11.59 -6.59 -5.84
N SER A 86 -12.82 -6.53 -5.33
CA SER A 86 -13.98 -7.18 -5.93
C SER A 86 -14.52 -6.47 -7.18
N ALA A 87 -14.31 -5.16 -7.30
CA ALA A 87 -14.70 -4.36 -8.46
C ALA A 87 -13.64 -4.43 -9.59
N PRO A 88 -14.02 -4.16 -10.86
CA PRO A 88 -13.04 -3.87 -11.91
C PRO A 88 -12.10 -2.75 -11.49
N GLU A 89 -10.82 -2.84 -11.86
CA GLU A 89 -9.81 -1.82 -11.55
C GLU A 89 -9.80 -1.38 -10.07
N SER A 90 -9.86 -2.37 -9.18
CA SER A 90 -9.79 -2.15 -7.74
C SER A 90 -8.64 -2.90 -7.06
N LEU A 91 -8.09 -2.28 -6.03
CA LEU A 91 -6.97 -2.73 -5.24
C LEU A 91 -7.35 -2.69 -3.76
N GLU A 92 -7.18 -3.80 -3.05
CA GLU A 92 -7.43 -3.91 -1.61
C GLU A 92 -6.11 -4.04 -0.86
N LEU A 93 -5.93 -3.21 0.15
CA LEU A 93 -4.77 -3.19 1.05
C LEU A 93 -5.25 -3.55 2.45
N ASP A 94 -4.88 -4.73 2.94
CA ASP A 94 -5.15 -5.12 4.33
C ASP A 94 -3.94 -4.81 5.19
N PHE A 95 -4.18 -4.21 6.34
CA PHE A 95 -3.16 -3.91 7.34
C PHE A 95 -3.45 -4.65 8.62
N GLU A 96 -2.43 -5.32 9.14
CA GLU A 96 -2.40 -5.83 10.50
C GLU A 96 -1.13 -5.35 11.19
N LEU A 97 -1.31 -4.58 12.25
CA LEU A 97 -0.21 -4.08 13.08
C LEU A 97 -0.22 -4.83 14.41
N THR A 98 0.97 -5.07 14.94
CA THR A 98 1.12 -5.45 16.35
C THR A 98 0.61 -4.35 17.26
N ALA A 99 0.68 -4.60 18.57
CA ALA A 99 0.39 -3.62 19.59
C ALA A 99 0.94 -2.21 19.28
N THR A 100 0.07 -1.21 19.31
CA THR A 100 0.47 0.21 19.20
C THR A 100 0.12 0.96 20.47
N ASN A 101 1.02 1.83 20.93
CA ASN A 101 0.81 2.68 22.11
C ASN A 101 0.08 4.00 21.77
N GLY A 102 -0.20 4.24 20.49
CA GLY A 102 -0.93 5.38 19.99
C GLY A 102 -1.68 5.03 18.71
N ASP A 103 -2.36 6.02 18.15
CA ASP A 103 -3.17 5.85 16.95
C ASP A 103 -2.33 5.49 15.74
N VAL A 104 -2.96 4.80 14.81
CA VAL A 104 -2.43 4.50 13.49
C VAL A 104 -3.12 5.42 12.51
N TRP A 105 -2.34 5.97 11.58
CA TRP A 105 -2.85 6.87 10.56
C TRP A 105 -2.59 6.30 9.19
N PHE A 106 -3.60 6.35 8.32
CA PHE A 106 -3.46 6.13 6.90
C PHE A 106 -3.66 7.47 6.19
N VAL A 107 -2.60 8.00 5.58
CA VAL A 107 -2.54 9.31 4.94
C VAL A 107 -2.43 9.11 3.43
N LEU A 108 -3.50 9.44 2.73
CA LEU A 108 -3.58 9.36 1.28
C LEU A 108 -4.18 10.66 0.75
N PRO A 109 -3.34 11.55 0.15
CA PRO A 109 -3.84 12.69 -0.59
C PRO A 109 -4.82 12.25 -1.68
N GLU A 110 -5.73 13.13 -2.07
CA GLU A 110 -6.71 12.84 -3.12
C GLU A 110 -5.99 12.38 -4.40
N VAL A 111 -6.45 11.24 -4.93
CA VAL A 111 -5.97 10.69 -6.20
C VAL A 111 -7.08 10.84 -7.22
N ALA A 112 -6.82 11.65 -8.25
CA ALA A 112 -7.80 11.92 -9.30
C ALA A 112 -8.30 10.61 -9.94
N GLY A 113 -9.62 10.49 -10.12
CA GLY A 113 -10.25 9.32 -10.72
C GLY A 113 -10.24 8.06 -9.85
N VAL A 114 -9.93 8.17 -8.55
CA VAL A 114 -9.95 7.03 -7.62
C VAL A 114 -10.92 7.31 -6.48
N SER A 115 -11.82 6.37 -6.22
CA SER A 115 -12.59 6.32 -4.98
C SER A 115 -11.85 5.49 -3.93
N VAL A 116 -11.92 5.94 -2.68
CA VAL A 116 -11.27 5.28 -1.54
C VAL A 116 -12.34 4.93 -0.51
N SER A 117 -12.37 3.67 -0.09
CA SER A 117 -13.16 3.23 1.06
C SER A 117 -12.26 2.53 2.08
N THR A 118 -12.65 2.56 3.35
CA THR A 118 -11.87 1.93 4.42
C THR A 118 -12.78 1.18 5.38
N SER A 119 -12.26 0.17 6.05
CA SER A 119 -13.02 -0.61 7.04
C SER A 119 -13.11 0.05 8.42
N ALA A 120 -12.34 1.11 8.68
CA ALA A 120 -12.21 1.73 10.00
C ALA A 120 -12.79 3.15 10.08
N GLY A 121 -13.50 3.59 9.05
CA GLY A 121 -14.15 4.90 9.00
C GLY A 121 -13.96 5.60 7.65
N PRO A 122 -14.55 6.80 7.48
CA PRO A 122 -14.28 7.61 6.30
C PRO A 122 -12.84 8.13 6.29
N LEU A 123 -12.34 8.42 5.09
CA LEU A 123 -11.10 9.17 4.90
C LEU A 123 -11.44 10.67 4.94
N GLU A 124 -11.11 11.34 6.03
CA GLU A 124 -11.38 12.77 6.23
C GLU A 124 -10.14 13.59 5.87
N ASN A 125 -10.26 14.51 4.92
CA ASN A 125 -9.14 15.35 4.46
C ASN A 125 -7.88 14.54 4.08
N GLY A 126 -8.08 13.38 3.44
CA GLY A 126 -7.00 12.47 3.04
C GLY A 126 -6.39 11.68 4.21
N ARG A 127 -7.05 11.61 5.36
CA ARG A 127 -6.56 10.91 6.55
C ARG A 127 -7.63 9.98 7.13
N LEU A 128 -7.20 8.77 7.49
CA LEU A 128 -7.97 7.85 8.33
C LEU A 128 -7.20 7.72 9.64
N ARG A 129 -7.91 7.95 10.74
CA ARG A 129 -7.44 7.65 12.10
C ARG A 129 -7.98 6.29 12.53
N VAL A 130 -7.09 5.39 12.91
CA VAL A 130 -7.45 4.10 13.50
C VAL A 130 -6.94 4.09 14.94
N PRO A 131 -7.83 3.97 15.95
CA PRO A 131 -7.41 3.91 17.35
C PRO A 131 -6.37 2.81 17.58
N GLY A 132 -5.37 3.12 18.41
CA GLY A 132 -4.37 2.14 18.83
C GLY A 132 -4.98 0.98 19.64
N GLY A 133 -4.28 -0.15 19.69
CA GLY A 133 -4.78 -1.35 20.35
C GLY A 133 -3.90 -2.57 20.10
N LYS A 134 -4.39 -3.76 20.48
CA LYS A 134 -3.69 -5.03 20.28
C LYS A 134 -4.65 -6.13 19.80
N PRO A 135 -4.56 -6.63 18.55
CA PRO A 135 -3.88 -6.04 17.38
C PRO A 135 -4.73 -4.93 16.73
N VAL A 136 -4.11 -4.07 15.90
CA VAL A 136 -4.83 -3.09 15.06
C VAL A 136 -5.00 -3.67 13.66
N ARG A 137 -6.24 -3.67 13.14
CA ARG A 137 -6.58 -4.21 11.82
C ARG A 137 -7.52 -3.27 11.07
N PHE A 138 -7.21 -3.02 9.81
CA PHE A 138 -8.09 -2.29 8.91
C PHE A 138 -7.74 -2.59 7.45
N SER A 139 -8.66 -2.31 6.54
CA SER A 139 -8.41 -2.39 5.11
C SER A 139 -8.73 -1.07 4.41
N VAL A 140 -8.08 -0.86 3.26
CA VAL A 140 -8.31 0.26 2.35
C VAL A 140 -8.54 -0.30 0.95
N THR A 141 -9.64 0.09 0.33
CA THR A 141 -9.97 -0.27 -1.05
C THR A 141 -9.88 0.97 -1.92
N LEU A 142 -9.13 0.84 -3.02
CA LEU A 142 -8.91 1.88 -4.02
C LEU A 142 -9.57 1.40 -5.32
N THR A 143 -10.53 2.14 -5.85
CA THR A 143 -11.30 1.75 -7.04
C THR A 143 -11.31 2.88 -8.06
N ALA A 144 -10.93 2.59 -9.30
CA ALA A 144 -11.01 3.56 -10.38
C ALA A 144 -12.47 3.99 -10.63
N ARG A 145 -12.67 5.28 -10.93
CA ARG A 145 -13.97 5.86 -11.31
C ARG A 145 -14.15 5.88 -12.82
#